data_AF-A0A210QZ75-F1
#
_entry.id   AF-A0A210QZ75-F1
#
_cell.length_a   1.000
_cell.length_b   1.000
_cell.length_c   1.000
_cell.angle_alpha   90.00
_cell.angle_beta   90.00
_cell.angle_gamma   90.00
#
_symmetry.space_group_name_H-M   'P 1'
#
loop_
_entity.id
_entity.type
_entity.pdbx_description
1 polymer ?
#
loop_
_entity_poly.entity_id
_entity_poly.type
_entity_poly.pdbx_seq_one_letter_code
_entity_poly.pdbx_strand_id
1 'polypeptide(L)'
;MNLPMEAKILHAELINKLSGHLDPSVGLEFEQFRNSLSVHLMPAEMSKSESLFSLLNNLGKKGKFGAGNYSVLKSLITNPHILSIIESYEQKINEILFPERVSKSTASMETDGPPNPLRLTEQDLQRLASCFGSGWEMFVGQLGVSSEKVDQKKIENPAHMPSQVYNCLLVWFRQCPKRPTITVFDQTLQNSLDFCSVNMDKYENLKRDIENR
;
A
#
# COMPACT_ATOMS: atom_id res chain seq x y z
N MET A 1 -11.92 -1.89 24.80
CA MET A 1 -10.64 -1.17 24.90
C MET A 1 -10.88 0.31 24.67
N ASN A 2 -10.44 1.18 25.58
CA ASN A 2 -10.46 2.61 25.34
C ASN A 2 -9.31 2.95 24.38
N LEU A 3 -9.63 3.45 23.19
CA LEU A 3 -8.64 3.94 22.23
C LEU A 3 -7.84 5.11 22.86
N PRO A 4 -6.51 5.16 22.68
CA PRO A 4 -5.68 6.31 23.06
C PRO A 4 -6.23 7.61 22.48
N MET A 5 -6.14 8.70 23.24
CA MET A 5 -6.70 10.00 22.83
C MET A 5 -6.08 10.49 21.52
N GLU A 6 -4.76 10.30 21.33
CA GLU A 6 -4.09 10.69 20.08
C GLU A 6 -4.60 9.90 18.86
N ALA A 7 -4.86 8.60 19.02
CA ALA A 7 -5.43 7.77 17.95
C ALA A 7 -6.85 8.23 17.58
N LYS A 8 -7.65 8.69 18.56
CA LYS A 8 -8.99 9.26 18.31
C LYS A 8 -8.90 10.59 17.56
N ILE A 9 -7.95 11.45 17.93
CA ILE A 9 -7.73 12.74 17.26
C ILE A 9 -7.34 12.51 15.80
N LEU A 10 -6.35 11.65 15.54
CA LEU A 10 -5.93 11.31 14.17
C LEU A 10 -7.05 10.67 13.35
N HIS A 11 -7.88 9.82 13.96
CA HIS A 11 -9.05 9.25 13.30
C HIS A 11 -10.07 10.33 12.88
N ALA A 12 -10.34 11.29 13.77
CA ALA A 12 -11.23 12.41 13.46
C ALA A 12 -10.64 13.34 12.38
N GLU A 13 -9.34 13.60 12.43
CA GLU A 13 -8.63 14.37 11.40
C GLU A 13 -8.69 13.71 10.03
N LEU A 14 -8.52 12.39 9.96
CA LEU A 14 -8.67 11.63 8.72
C LEU A 14 -10.07 11.84 8.14
N ILE A 15 -11.12 11.70 8.95
CA ILE A 15 -12.51 11.89 8.49
C ILE A 15 -12.72 13.31 7.95
N ASN A 16 -12.22 14.33 8.65
CA ASN A 16 -12.30 15.73 8.20
C ASN A 16 -11.52 15.98 6.90
N LYS A 17 -10.38 15.31 6.74
CA LYS A 17 -9.59 15.43 5.52
C LYS A 17 -10.29 14.74 4.34
N LEU A 18 -10.90 13.59 4.58
CA LEU A 18 -11.70 12.87 3.60
C LEU A 18 -12.95 13.66 3.19
N SER A 19 -13.59 14.42 4.08
CA SER A 19 -14.69 15.30 3.67
C SER A 19 -14.26 16.41 2.72
N GLY A 20 -12.97 16.78 2.66
CA GLY A 20 -12.47 17.70 1.64
C GLY A 20 -12.47 17.12 0.22
N HIS A 21 -12.58 15.79 0.09
CA HIS A 21 -12.46 15.05 -1.17
C HIS A 21 -13.69 14.19 -1.50
N LEU A 22 -14.39 13.71 -0.47
CA LEU A 22 -15.51 12.77 -0.56
C LEU A 22 -16.77 13.37 0.09
N ASP A 23 -17.06 14.64 -0.19
CA ASP A 23 -18.31 15.26 0.22
C ASP A 23 -19.32 15.24 -0.94
N PRO A 24 -20.63 15.11 -0.66
CA PRO A 24 -21.67 15.21 -1.68
C PRO A 24 -21.54 16.44 -2.60
N SER A 25 -20.99 17.55 -2.09
CA SER A 25 -20.71 18.76 -2.87
C SER A 25 -19.58 18.63 -3.90
N VAL A 26 -18.71 17.61 -3.78
CA VAL A 26 -17.57 17.34 -4.66
C VAL A 26 -17.95 16.41 -5.84
N GLY A 27 -19.20 15.91 -5.85
CA GLY A 27 -19.88 15.36 -7.02
C GLY A 27 -19.42 13.97 -7.46
N LEU A 28 -18.42 13.90 -8.35
CA LEU A 28 -18.13 12.67 -9.09
C LEU A 28 -17.45 11.60 -8.22
N GLU A 29 -16.51 12.00 -7.37
CA GLU A 29 -15.74 11.09 -6.51
C GLU A 29 -16.61 10.53 -5.38
N PHE A 30 -17.52 11.35 -4.84
CA PHE A 30 -18.47 10.93 -3.82
C PHE A 30 -19.46 9.90 -4.35
N GLU A 31 -20.02 10.10 -5.55
CA GLU A 31 -20.96 9.14 -6.14
C GLU A 31 -20.31 7.80 -6.50
N GLN A 32 -19.06 7.80 -6.97
CA GLN A 32 -18.30 6.55 -7.18
C GLN A 32 -18.04 5.79 -5.88
N PHE A 33 -17.63 6.52 -4.84
CA PHE A 33 -17.46 5.98 -3.49
C PHE A 33 -18.78 5.43 -2.94
N ARG A 34 -19.88 6.18 -3.09
CA ARG A 34 -21.22 5.80 -2.64
C ARG A 34 -21.75 4.57 -3.38
N ASN A 35 -21.54 4.48 -4.69
CA ASN A 35 -21.92 3.29 -5.46
C ASN A 35 -21.14 2.05 -4.99
N SER A 36 -19.84 2.21 -4.70
CA SER A 36 -19.01 1.11 -4.18
C SER A 36 -19.45 0.67 -2.77
N LEU A 37 -19.92 1.61 -1.94
CA LEU A 37 -20.46 1.33 -0.60
C LEU A 37 -21.73 0.46 -0.61
N SER A 38 -22.50 0.42 -1.70
CA SER A 38 -23.73 -0.36 -1.81
C SER A 38 -23.52 -1.87 -1.64
N VAL A 39 -22.29 -2.36 -1.84
CA VAL A 39 -21.90 -3.76 -1.61
C VAL A 39 -21.72 -4.06 -0.11
N HIS A 40 -21.50 -3.02 0.72
CA HIS A 40 -21.19 -3.17 2.14
C HIS A 40 -22.30 -2.68 3.09
N LEU A 41 -23.24 -1.87 2.59
CA LEU A 41 -24.36 -1.26 3.33
C LEU A 41 -25.70 -1.60 2.66
N MET A 42 -26.74 -1.80 3.47
CA MET A 42 -28.10 -2.05 2.97
C MET A 42 -28.71 -0.78 2.33
N PRO A 43 -29.66 -0.92 1.38
CA PRO A 43 -30.33 0.23 0.76
C PRO A 43 -30.94 1.22 1.77
N ALA A 44 -31.50 0.72 2.88
CA ALA A 44 -32.05 1.55 3.95
C ALA A 44 -31.00 2.33 4.76
N GLU A 45 -29.75 1.86 4.80
CA GLU A 45 -28.62 2.54 5.44
C GLU A 45 -28.04 3.59 4.47
N MET A 46 -28.03 3.28 3.18
CA MET A 46 -27.63 4.19 2.10
C MET A 46 -28.62 5.36 1.91
N SER A 47 -29.91 5.12 2.10
CA SER A 47 -30.96 6.15 1.96
C SER A 47 -31.06 7.08 3.16
N LYS A 48 -30.61 6.65 4.35
CA LYS A 48 -30.61 7.45 5.59
C LYS A 48 -29.33 8.24 5.81
N SER A 49 -28.31 8.04 4.97
CA SER A 49 -27.00 8.65 5.13
C SER A 49 -26.81 9.78 4.13
N GLU A 50 -27.01 11.01 4.60
CA GLU A 50 -26.90 12.23 3.77
C GLU A 50 -25.46 12.78 3.72
N SER A 51 -24.56 12.27 4.56
CA SER A 51 -23.19 12.76 4.68
C SER A 51 -22.17 11.63 4.70
N LEU A 52 -20.93 11.95 4.29
CA LEU A 52 -19.77 11.06 4.43
C LEU A 52 -19.64 10.53 5.86
N PHE A 53 -19.81 11.40 6.85
CA PHE A 53 -19.73 11.03 8.26
C PHE A 53 -20.75 9.94 8.63
N SER A 54 -21.98 10.05 8.14
CA SER A 54 -23.05 9.07 8.39
C SER A 54 -22.72 7.71 7.76
N LEU A 55 -22.18 7.71 6.54
CA LEU A 55 -21.75 6.49 5.84
C LEU A 55 -20.59 5.79 6.56
N LEU A 56 -19.56 6.55 6.94
CA LEU A 56 -18.41 6.02 7.68
C LEU A 56 -18.80 5.52 9.08
N ASN A 57 -19.72 6.20 9.77
CA ASN A 57 -20.25 5.74 11.05
C ASN A 57 -21.02 4.42 10.91
N ASN A 58 -21.79 4.24 9.83
CA ASN A 58 -22.49 2.98 9.57
C ASN A 58 -21.52 1.82 9.26
N LEU A 59 -20.44 2.08 8.52
CA LEU A 59 -19.34 1.12 8.39
C LEU A 59 -18.68 0.80 9.73
N GLY A 60 -18.51 1.82 10.58
CA GLY A 60 -17.92 1.67 11.91
C GLY A 60 -18.75 0.80 12.84
N LYS A 61 -20.08 0.98 12.85
CA LYS A 61 -21.02 0.12 13.60
C LYS A 61 -20.95 -1.36 13.18
N LYS A 62 -20.54 -1.64 11.94
CA LYS A 62 -20.35 -3.02 11.42
C LYS A 62 -18.93 -3.55 11.63
N GLY A 63 -18.05 -2.81 12.31
CA GLY A 63 -16.64 -3.19 12.49
C GLY A 63 -15.81 -3.15 11.21
N LYS A 64 -16.34 -2.56 10.13
CA LYS A 64 -15.69 -2.47 8.81
C LYS A 64 -14.86 -1.20 8.66
N PHE A 65 -14.92 -0.29 9.63
CA PHE A 65 -14.19 0.98 9.64
C PHE A 65 -13.89 1.37 11.09
N GLY A 66 -12.66 1.79 11.37
CA GLY A 66 -12.30 2.25 12.71
C GLY A 66 -10.84 2.68 12.78
N ALA A 67 -10.45 3.30 13.90
CA ALA A 67 -9.06 3.69 14.13
C ALA A 67 -8.11 2.48 13.96
N GLY A 68 -7.22 2.54 12.97
CA GLY A 68 -6.26 1.47 12.64
C GLY A 68 -6.82 0.35 11.76
N ASN A 69 -8.08 0.41 11.35
CA ASN A 69 -8.70 -0.53 10.41
C ASN A 69 -9.44 0.22 9.30
N TYR A 70 -8.73 0.47 8.20
CA TYR A 70 -9.27 1.17 7.02
C TYR A 70 -9.27 0.30 5.76
N SER A 71 -9.10 -1.02 5.90
CA SER A 71 -9.05 -1.98 4.79
C SER A 71 -10.23 -1.85 3.82
N VAL A 72 -11.46 -1.83 4.35
CA VAL A 72 -12.69 -1.67 3.55
C VAL A 72 -12.77 -0.28 2.94
N LEU A 73 -12.38 0.76 3.68
CA LEU A 73 -12.36 2.11 3.13
C LEU A 73 -11.39 2.20 1.94
N LYS A 74 -10.19 1.62 2.04
CA LYS A 74 -9.21 1.59 0.95
C LYS A 74 -9.73 0.84 -0.28
N SER A 75 -10.45 -0.27 -0.11
CA SER A 75 -11.03 -0.99 -1.27
C SER A 75 -12.15 -0.21 -1.98
N LEU A 76 -12.74 0.79 -1.32
CA LEU A 76 -13.83 1.60 -1.86
C LEU A 76 -13.36 2.88 -2.58
N ILE A 77 -12.08 3.21 -2.45
CA ILE A 77 -11.51 4.44 -3.01
C ILE A 77 -10.65 4.09 -4.23
N THR A 78 -11.04 4.64 -5.38
CA THR A 78 -10.29 4.52 -6.63
C THR A 78 -9.26 5.63 -6.82
N ASN A 79 -9.45 6.78 -6.15
CA ASN A 79 -8.56 7.92 -6.26
C ASN A 79 -7.26 7.67 -5.46
N PRO A 80 -6.08 7.61 -6.13
CA PRO A 80 -4.80 7.33 -5.47
C PRO A 80 -4.36 8.41 -4.49
N HIS A 81 -4.79 9.66 -4.67
CA HIS A 81 -4.50 10.74 -3.73
C HIS A 81 -5.21 10.50 -2.39
N ILE A 82 -6.49 10.13 -2.44
CA ILE A 82 -7.31 9.85 -1.26
C ILE A 82 -6.81 8.59 -0.54
N LEU A 83 -6.43 7.54 -1.29
CA LEU A 83 -5.78 6.35 -0.72
C LEU A 83 -4.51 6.72 0.07
N SER A 84 -3.67 7.59 -0.49
CA SER A 84 -2.43 8.00 0.15
C SER A 84 -2.64 8.76 1.47
N ILE A 85 -3.76 9.49 1.59
CA ILE A 85 -4.18 10.15 2.82
C ILE A 85 -4.57 9.10 3.85
N ILE A 86 -5.41 8.14 3.47
CA ILE A 86 -5.88 7.06 4.35
C ILE A 86 -4.70 6.26 4.90
N GLU A 87 -3.78 5.82 4.04
CA GLU A 87 -2.58 5.06 4.44
C GLU A 87 -1.70 5.84 5.41
N SER A 88 -1.51 7.14 5.17
CA SER A 88 -0.68 7.99 6.05
C SER A 88 -1.26 8.07 7.46
N TYR A 89 -2.58 8.23 7.58
CA TYR A 89 -3.25 8.27 8.89
C TYR A 89 -3.34 6.89 9.53
N GLU A 90 -3.56 5.83 8.74
CA GLU A 90 -3.55 4.45 9.22
C GLU A 90 -2.23 4.09 9.88
N GLN A 91 -1.12 4.45 9.24
CA GLN A 91 0.22 4.22 9.77
C GLN A 91 0.41 4.93 11.12
N LYS A 92 0.15 6.24 11.19
CA LYS A 92 0.28 7.01 12.44
C LYS A 92 -0.58 6.46 13.58
N ILE A 93 -1.79 6.03 13.26
CA ILE A 93 -2.70 5.44 14.24
C ILE A 93 -2.18 4.07 14.70
N ASN A 94 -1.67 3.24 13.79
CA ASN A 94 -1.13 1.94 14.13
C ASN A 94 0.15 2.02 14.98
N GLU A 95 0.99 3.05 14.79
CA GLU A 95 2.14 3.33 15.65
C GLU A 95 1.72 3.63 17.11
N ILE A 96 0.58 4.30 17.30
CA ILE A 96 0.02 4.59 18.64
C ILE A 96 -0.67 3.37 19.24
N LEU A 97 -1.39 2.60 18.41
CA LEU A 97 -2.16 1.45 18.87
C LEU A 97 -1.30 0.20 19.13
N PHE A 98 -0.16 0.08 18.45
CA PHE A 98 0.73 -1.08 18.53
C PHE A 98 2.21 -0.67 18.72
N PRO A 99 2.54 0.05 19.81
CA PRO A 99 3.90 0.56 20.03
C PRO A 99 4.96 -0.55 20.13
N GLU A 100 4.58 -1.75 20.60
CA GLU A 100 5.50 -2.90 20.71
C GLU A 100 5.98 -3.45 19.36
N ARG A 101 5.28 -3.17 18.25
CA ARG A 101 5.77 -3.52 16.90
C ARG A 101 6.95 -2.65 16.45
N VAL A 102 7.20 -1.54 17.14
CA VAL A 102 8.30 -0.60 16.87
C VAL A 102 9.53 -0.92 17.75
N SER A 103 9.34 -1.64 18.86
CA SER A 103 10.38 -1.87 19.89
C SER A 103 11.45 -2.93 19.57
N LYS A 104 11.44 -3.57 18.38
CA LYS A 104 12.49 -4.52 17.98
C LYS A 104 13.61 -3.93 17.12
N SER A 105 13.59 -2.63 16.81
CA SER A 105 14.64 -1.97 16.02
C SER A 105 15.53 -0.99 16.79
N THR A 106 15.46 -0.95 18.12
CA THR A 106 16.33 -0.07 18.92
C THR A 106 17.58 -0.79 19.41
N ALA A 107 18.58 -0.91 18.54
CA ALA A 107 19.98 -0.96 18.94
C ALA A 107 20.89 -0.62 17.75
N SER A 108 21.06 0.67 17.45
CA SER A 108 22.38 1.34 17.40
C SER A 108 22.37 2.59 16.51
N MET A 109 22.94 3.65 17.11
CA MET A 109 23.59 4.83 16.53
C MET A 109 22.73 5.95 15.91
N GLU A 110 22.77 7.06 16.65
CA GLU A 110 22.49 8.44 16.25
C GLU A 110 23.27 8.83 14.98
N THR A 111 22.57 9.37 13.97
CA THR A 111 22.87 10.65 13.29
C THR A 111 21.76 10.98 12.27
N ASP A 112 21.21 12.19 12.38
CA ASP A 112 20.50 13.02 11.39
C ASP A 112 19.40 12.41 10.46
N GLY A 113 18.15 12.81 10.75
CA GLY A 113 17.03 12.88 9.79
C GLY A 113 16.22 11.58 9.57
N PRO A 114 14.90 11.68 9.28
CA PRO A 114 14.16 10.51 8.80
C PRO A 114 14.80 10.05 7.48
N PRO A 115 15.12 8.75 7.31
CA PRO A 115 15.74 8.28 6.08
C PRO A 115 14.76 8.57 4.94
N ASN A 116 15.16 9.46 4.06
CA ASN A 116 14.45 9.72 2.82
C ASN A 116 14.37 8.35 2.12
N PRO A 117 13.17 7.77 1.91
CA PRO A 117 13.10 6.39 1.48
C PRO A 117 13.77 6.27 0.11
N LEU A 118 14.86 5.51 0.06
CA LEU A 118 15.74 5.39 -1.10
C LEU A 118 14.93 4.90 -2.29
N ARG A 119 14.79 5.81 -3.26
CA ARG A 119 14.00 5.59 -4.46
C ARG A 119 14.77 4.66 -5.40
N LEU A 120 14.08 3.64 -5.88
CA LEU A 120 14.63 2.78 -6.92
C LEU A 120 14.72 3.57 -8.24
N THR A 121 15.69 3.20 -9.05
CA THR A 121 15.84 3.62 -10.44
C THR A 121 15.53 2.44 -11.36
N GLU A 122 15.27 2.69 -12.65
CA GLU A 122 15.08 1.59 -13.61
C GLU A 122 16.32 0.66 -13.67
N GLN A 123 17.52 1.22 -13.50
CA GLN A 123 18.75 0.42 -13.42
C GLN A 123 18.76 -0.50 -12.18
N ASP A 124 18.27 -0.03 -11.04
CA ASP A 124 18.12 -0.86 -9.84
C ASP A 124 17.15 -2.01 -10.11
N LEU A 125 16.02 -1.76 -10.77
CA LEU A 125 15.04 -2.81 -11.11
C LEU A 125 15.65 -3.87 -12.03
N GLN A 126 16.50 -3.47 -12.99
CA GLN A 126 17.16 -4.42 -13.88
C GLN A 126 18.12 -5.34 -13.10
N ARG A 127 18.90 -4.77 -12.18
CA ARG A 127 19.81 -5.52 -11.31
C ARG A 127 19.01 -6.46 -10.39
N LEU A 128 17.94 -5.95 -9.76
CA LEU A 128 17.06 -6.71 -8.87
C LEU A 128 16.35 -7.86 -9.59
N ALA A 129 15.86 -7.63 -10.81
CA ALA A 129 15.21 -8.67 -11.62
C ALA A 129 16.10 -9.89 -11.84
N SER A 130 17.42 -9.68 -11.94
CA SER A 130 18.39 -10.76 -12.12
C SER A 130 18.63 -11.63 -10.87
N CYS A 131 17.98 -11.33 -9.75
CA CYS A 131 18.01 -12.17 -8.54
C CYS A 131 16.90 -13.23 -8.50
N PHE A 132 15.88 -13.11 -9.35
CA PHE A 132 14.70 -13.97 -9.28
C PHE A 132 14.87 -15.26 -10.08
N GLY A 133 14.30 -16.33 -9.53
CA GLY A 133 14.10 -17.64 -10.14
C GLY A 133 12.61 -17.96 -10.28
N SER A 134 12.24 -19.23 -10.12
CA SER A 134 10.84 -19.68 -10.21
C SER A 134 9.92 -18.99 -9.19
N GLY A 135 8.63 -18.83 -9.53
CA GLY A 135 7.63 -18.25 -8.62
C GLY A 135 7.67 -16.73 -8.49
N TRP A 136 8.49 -16.05 -9.29
CA TRP A 136 8.59 -14.59 -9.34
C TRP A 136 7.25 -13.89 -9.63
N GLU A 137 6.30 -14.59 -10.25
CA GLU A 137 4.95 -14.11 -10.55
C GLU A 137 4.17 -13.77 -9.29
N MET A 138 4.34 -14.58 -8.23
CA MET A 138 3.69 -14.35 -6.94
C MET A 138 4.19 -13.04 -6.31
N PHE A 139 5.49 -12.80 -6.41
CA PHE A 139 6.11 -11.58 -5.92
C PHE A 139 5.62 -10.33 -6.66
N VAL A 140 5.64 -10.32 -8.00
CA VAL A 140 5.16 -9.15 -8.75
C VAL A 140 3.64 -8.96 -8.62
N GLY A 141 2.90 -10.03 -8.37
CA GLY A 141 1.48 -9.96 -8.01
C GLY A 141 1.25 -9.25 -6.68
N GLN A 142 2.08 -9.53 -5.67
CA GLN A 142 2.03 -8.80 -4.38
C GLN A 142 2.43 -7.32 -4.52
N LEU A 143 3.25 -6.98 -5.50
CA LEU A 143 3.54 -5.59 -5.89
C LEU A 143 2.37 -4.91 -6.62
N GLY A 144 1.28 -5.62 -6.91
CA GLY A 144 0.08 -5.09 -7.55
C GLY A 144 0.06 -5.20 -9.08
N VAL A 145 1.00 -5.93 -9.69
CA VAL A 145 0.96 -6.21 -11.14
C VAL A 145 -0.13 -7.26 -11.41
N SER A 146 -1.09 -6.93 -12.28
CA SER A 146 -2.18 -7.86 -12.61
C SER A 146 -1.68 -9.12 -13.32
N SER A 147 -2.39 -10.24 -13.14
CA SER A 147 -2.10 -11.51 -13.81
C SER A 147 -2.06 -11.36 -15.33
N GLU A 148 -3.00 -10.60 -15.90
CA GLU A 148 -3.03 -10.29 -17.34
C GLU A 148 -1.71 -9.65 -17.81
N LYS A 149 -1.15 -8.71 -17.03
CA LYS A 149 0.12 -8.07 -17.36
C LYS A 149 1.30 -9.03 -17.21
N VAL A 150 1.28 -9.90 -16.19
CA VAL A 150 2.30 -10.94 -16.01
C VAL A 150 2.31 -11.90 -17.21
N ASP A 151 1.14 -12.39 -17.62
CA ASP A 151 1.00 -13.30 -18.76
C ASP A 151 1.43 -12.63 -20.07
N GLN A 152 1.02 -11.38 -20.27
CA GLN A 152 1.48 -10.57 -21.40
C GLN A 152 3.02 -10.49 -21.46
N LYS A 153 3.69 -10.22 -20.32
CA LYS A 153 5.16 -10.10 -20.28
C LYS A 153 5.89 -11.42 -20.46
N LYS A 154 5.28 -12.53 -20.06
CA LYS A 154 5.77 -13.87 -20.39
C LYS A 154 5.72 -14.15 -21.89
N ILE A 155 4.62 -13.81 -22.56
CA ILE A 155 4.48 -13.99 -24.02
C ILE A 155 5.46 -13.12 -24.79
N GLU A 156 5.71 -11.89 -24.35
CA GLU A 156 6.66 -10.97 -25.00
C GLU A 156 8.12 -11.43 -24.87
N ASN A 157 8.48 -12.17 -23.82
CA ASN A 157 9.87 -12.57 -23.53
C ASN A 157 9.98 -14.03 -23.07
N PRO A 158 9.52 -15.04 -23.86
CA PRO A 158 9.20 -16.38 -23.36
C PRO A 158 10.39 -17.15 -22.79
N ALA A 159 11.61 -16.90 -23.27
CA ALA A 159 12.81 -17.61 -22.85
C ALA A 159 13.72 -16.84 -21.88
N HIS A 160 13.41 -15.57 -21.56
CA HIS A 160 14.30 -14.73 -20.77
C HIS A 160 13.61 -14.20 -19.51
N MET A 161 13.60 -15.03 -18.47
CA MET A 161 12.97 -14.73 -17.18
C MET A 161 13.40 -13.38 -16.58
N PRO A 162 14.70 -12.98 -16.55
CA PRO A 162 15.06 -11.68 -16.00
C PRO A 162 14.40 -10.50 -16.74
N SER A 163 14.17 -10.62 -18.05
CA SER A 163 13.43 -9.60 -18.81
C SER A 163 11.94 -9.60 -18.47
N GLN A 164 11.34 -10.77 -18.24
CA GLN A 164 9.94 -10.87 -17.80
C GLN A 164 9.76 -10.16 -16.45
N VAL A 165 10.61 -10.50 -15.47
CA VAL A 165 10.61 -9.90 -14.13
C VAL A 165 10.84 -8.40 -14.21
N TYR A 166 11.89 -7.96 -14.93
CA TYR A 166 12.20 -6.54 -15.12
C TYR A 166 11.02 -5.76 -15.73
N ASN A 167 10.38 -6.29 -16.76
CA ASN A 167 9.25 -5.63 -17.40
C ASN A 167 8.04 -5.53 -16.48
N CYS A 168 7.79 -6.53 -15.62
CA CYS A 168 6.77 -6.43 -14.57
C CYS A 168 7.14 -5.40 -13.50
N LEU A 169 8.41 -5.34 -13.10
CA LEU A 169 8.90 -4.31 -12.18
C LEU A 169 8.77 -2.90 -12.77
N LEU A 170 8.96 -2.72 -14.08
CA LEU A 170 8.69 -1.45 -14.76
C LEU A 170 7.21 -1.08 -14.75
N VAL A 171 6.30 -2.05 -14.87
CA VAL A 171 4.85 -1.83 -14.75
C VAL A 171 4.54 -1.30 -13.36
N TRP A 172 5.00 -1.99 -12.31
CA TRP A 172 4.87 -1.55 -10.92
C TRP A 172 5.48 -0.15 -10.72
N PHE A 173 6.70 0.07 -11.21
CA PHE A 173 7.42 1.33 -11.08
C PHE A 173 6.65 2.52 -11.66
N ARG A 174 6.01 2.33 -12.81
CA ARG A 174 5.22 3.36 -13.50
C ARG A 174 3.84 3.55 -12.89
N GLN A 175 3.30 2.52 -12.25
CA GLN A 175 1.99 2.58 -11.57
C GLN A 175 2.09 3.17 -10.16
N CYS A 176 3.29 3.20 -9.55
CA CYS A 176 3.49 3.78 -8.22
C CYS A 176 3.62 5.32 -8.26
N PRO A 177 2.62 6.10 -7.76
CA PRO A 177 2.66 7.56 -7.80
C PRO A 177 3.74 8.18 -6.89
N LYS A 178 4.21 7.46 -5.87
CA LYS A 178 5.23 7.95 -4.90
C LYS A 178 6.68 7.62 -5.28
N ARG A 179 6.92 7.06 -6.48
CA ARG A 179 8.15 6.36 -6.88
C ARG A 179 8.46 5.17 -5.97
N PRO A 180 8.69 3.97 -6.52
CA PRO A 180 8.97 2.80 -5.70
C PRO A 180 10.28 2.94 -4.93
N THR A 181 10.32 2.38 -3.73
CA THR A 181 11.46 2.46 -2.81
C THR A 181 11.99 1.08 -2.53
N ILE A 182 13.27 0.99 -2.16
CA ILE A 182 13.90 -0.30 -1.80
C ILE A 182 13.20 -0.94 -0.59
N THR A 183 12.67 -0.14 0.34
CA THR A 183 11.93 -0.62 1.51
C THR A 183 10.64 -1.35 1.13
N VAL A 184 9.84 -0.82 0.21
CA VAL A 184 8.60 -1.48 -0.24
C VAL A 184 8.93 -2.78 -1.00
N PHE A 185 9.98 -2.73 -1.81
CA PHE A 185 10.48 -3.90 -2.52
C PHE A 185 10.90 -5.00 -1.55
N ASP A 186 11.74 -4.67 -0.57
CA ASP A 186 12.26 -5.60 0.45
C ASP A 186 11.13 -6.18 1.28
N GLN A 187 10.22 -5.36 1.79
CA GLN A 187 9.08 -5.84 2.57
C GLN A 187 8.21 -6.83 1.78
N THR A 188 7.99 -6.55 0.49
CA THR A 188 7.21 -7.45 -0.39
C THR A 188 7.98 -8.74 -0.68
N LEU A 189 9.30 -8.64 -0.84
CA LEU A 189 10.17 -9.78 -1.07
C LEU A 189 10.12 -10.73 0.13
N GLN A 190 10.31 -10.22 1.34
CA GLN A 190 10.26 -11.01 2.58
C GLN A 190 8.92 -11.73 2.75
N ASN A 191 7.80 -11.10 2.35
CA ASN A 191 6.47 -11.71 2.38
C ASN A 191 6.23 -12.75 1.25
N SER A 192 7.14 -12.83 0.27
CA SER A 192 7.03 -13.69 -0.91
C SER A 192 8.00 -14.87 -0.90
N LEU A 193 8.97 -14.92 0.02
CA LEU A 193 10.04 -15.93 0.02
C LEU A 193 9.55 -17.38 0.10
N ASP A 194 8.36 -17.61 0.68
CA ASP A 194 7.74 -18.94 0.72
C ASP A 194 7.24 -19.41 -0.67
N PHE A 195 7.10 -18.50 -1.62
CA PHE A 195 6.46 -18.73 -2.92
C PHE A 195 7.37 -18.41 -4.11
N CYS A 196 8.51 -17.74 -3.91
CA CYS A 196 9.44 -17.38 -4.96
C CYS A 196 10.89 -17.75 -4.63
N SER A 197 11.62 -18.24 -5.62
CA SER A 197 13.05 -18.50 -5.54
C SER A 197 13.80 -17.21 -5.81
N VAL A 198 14.69 -16.82 -4.89
CA VAL A 198 15.50 -15.60 -4.98
C VAL A 198 16.91 -15.93 -4.56
N ASN A 199 17.91 -15.48 -5.33
CA ASN A 199 19.30 -15.51 -4.89
C ASN A 199 19.51 -14.42 -3.83
N MET A 200 19.34 -14.80 -2.56
CA MET A 200 19.40 -13.87 -1.43
C MET A 200 20.79 -13.27 -1.24
N ASP A 201 21.88 -14.01 -1.44
CA ASP A 201 23.23 -13.46 -1.34
C ASP A 201 23.47 -12.34 -2.36
N LYS A 202 23.00 -12.55 -3.59
CA LYS A 202 23.05 -11.52 -4.65
C LYS A 202 22.13 -10.35 -4.32
N TYR A 203 20.92 -10.62 -3.84
CA TYR A 203 19.96 -9.59 -3.47
C TYR A 203 20.48 -8.69 -2.33
N GLU A 204 20.98 -9.25 -1.24
CA GLU A 204 21.48 -8.50 -0.08
C GLU A 204 22.68 -7.62 -0.45
N ASN A 205 23.57 -8.10 -1.33
CA ASN A 205 24.66 -7.29 -1.85
C ASN A 205 24.15 -6.12 -2.71
N LEU A 206 23.16 -6.36 -3.59
CA LEU A 206 22.54 -5.29 -4.38
C LEU A 206 21.77 -4.28 -3.52
N LYS A 207 21.07 -4.76 -2.50
CA LYS A 207 20.35 -3.92 -1.54
C LYS A 207 21.31 -2.98 -0.82
N ARG A 208 22.43 -3.52 -0.32
CA ARG A 208 23.50 -2.72 0.30
C ARG A 208 24.09 -1.67 -0.66
N ASP A 209 24.32 -2.04 -1.92
CA ASP A 209 24.78 -1.09 -2.95
C ASP A 209 23.78 0.06 -3.16
N ILE A 210 22.48 -0.25 -3.18
CA ILE A 210 21.41 0.74 -3.35
C ILE A 210 21.29 1.62 -2.10
N GLU A 211 21.47 1.05 -0.92
CA GLU A 211 21.39 1.76 0.36
C GLU A 211 22.56 2.70 0.62
N ASN A 212 23.71 2.43 0.02
CA ASN A 212 24.91 3.26 0.14
C ASN A 212 25.00 4.40 -0.89
N ARG A 213 23.92 4.67 -1.64
CA ARG A 213 23.89 5.67 -2.73
C ARG A 213 23.31 7.00 -2.28
#